data_AF-A0A969F2A5-F1
#
_entry.id   AF-A0A969F2A5-F1
#
_cell.length_a   1.000
_cell.length_b   1.000
_cell.length_c   1.000
_cell.angle_alpha   90.00
_cell.angle_beta   90.00
_cell.angle_gamma   90.00
#
_symmetry.space_group_name_H-M   'P 1'
#
loop_
_entity.id
_entity.type
_entity.pdbx_description
1 polymer ?
#
loop_
_entity_poly.entity_id
_entity_poly.type
_entity_poly.pdbx_seq_one_letter_code
_entity_poly.pdbx_strand_id
1 'polypeptide(L)'
;MSDDGRLSFTLHVAERRGRDLAGVGLHQGLNVMAGSQIGYQGPVINRWVVVGDGDGWGADRPVAVAEELQSIQRFGLLEASEIHQGVVNPLTLQATADNLLTETAVPRAILDITAVNLPPATFAQYDVGDVLAVEMPDYGIGSAFVGAAKVQARAFYPQDGRLNLVLEATESA
;
A
#
# COMPACT_ATOMS: atom_id res chain seq x y z
N MET A 1 -9.87 -30.60 25.89
CA MET A 1 -11.05 -30.92 26.70
C MET A 1 -11.86 -29.65 26.82
N SER A 2 -13.10 -29.69 26.32
CA SER A 2 -14.07 -28.60 26.37
C SER A 2 -14.82 -28.68 27.69
N ASP A 3 -14.68 -27.67 28.54
CA ASP A 3 -15.62 -27.44 29.64
C ASP A 3 -16.62 -26.36 29.18
N ASP A 4 -17.91 -26.64 29.33
CA ASP A 4 -19.08 -25.75 29.10
C ASP A 4 -19.58 -25.39 27.68
N GLY A 5 -19.20 -26.14 26.64
CA GLY A 5 -19.86 -25.99 25.32
C GLY A 5 -19.69 -24.62 24.65
N ARG A 6 -18.72 -23.82 25.10
CA ARG A 6 -18.32 -22.54 24.51
C ARG A 6 -17.12 -22.73 23.60
N LEU A 7 -17.24 -22.19 22.37
CA LEU A 7 -16.13 -22.04 21.46
C LEU A 7 -15.49 -20.67 21.72
N SER A 8 -14.28 -20.64 22.25
CA SER A 8 -13.52 -19.41 22.48
C SER A 8 -12.42 -19.28 21.45
N PHE A 9 -12.46 -18.20 20.67
CA PHE A 9 -11.37 -17.81 19.77
C PHE A 9 -10.54 -16.74 20.46
N THR A 10 -9.22 -16.91 20.46
CA THR A 10 -8.27 -15.86 20.85
C THR A 10 -7.61 -15.35 19.59
N LEU A 11 -7.83 -14.08 19.26
CA LEU A 11 -7.16 -13.42 18.15
C LEU A 11 -5.88 -12.75 18.66
N HIS A 12 -4.75 -13.15 18.10
CA HIS A 12 -3.48 -12.45 18.30
C HIS A 12 -3.22 -11.57 17.08
N VAL A 13 -3.26 -10.25 17.26
CA VAL A 13 -2.94 -9.28 16.22
C VAL A 13 -1.50 -8.82 16.41
N ALA A 14 -0.69 -8.95 15.36
CA ALA A 14 0.64 -8.39 15.30
C ALA A 14 0.83 -7.77 13.92
N GLU A 15 1.45 -6.58 13.89
CA GLU A 15 1.92 -6.01 12.65
C GLU A 15 3.15 -6.80 12.20
N ARG A 16 3.08 -7.39 11.01
CA ARG A 16 4.22 -8.06 10.40
C ARG A 16 4.48 -7.40 9.06
N ARG A 17 5.56 -6.61 9.00
CA ARG A 17 6.14 -6.17 7.74
C ARG A 17 6.56 -7.42 6.95
N GLY A 18 6.17 -7.50 5.68
CA GLY A 18 6.66 -8.56 4.82
C GLY A 18 8.14 -8.39 4.48
N ARG A 19 8.68 -9.34 3.72
CA ARG A 19 10.11 -9.42 3.40
C ARG A 19 10.39 -8.70 2.10
N ASP A 20 11.54 -8.04 2.02
CA ASP A 20 12.09 -7.57 0.75
C ASP A 20 12.82 -8.75 0.07
N LEU A 21 12.24 -9.28 -1.01
CA LEU A 21 12.68 -10.52 -1.65
C LEU A 21 13.65 -10.26 -2.80
N ALA A 22 14.93 -10.48 -2.55
CA ALA A 22 15.95 -10.47 -3.60
C ALA A 22 15.84 -11.74 -4.48
N GLY A 23 15.88 -11.57 -5.81
CA GLY A 23 15.88 -12.68 -6.77
C GLY A 23 14.53 -13.37 -6.97
N VAL A 24 13.46 -12.86 -6.36
CA VAL A 24 12.07 -13.25 -6.66
C VAL A 24 11.47 -12.13 -7.50
N GLY A 25 11.03 -12.47 -8.71
CA GLY A 25 10.57 -11.47 -9.67
C GLY A 25 9.42 -11.95 -10.56
N LEU A 26 8.49 -11.04 -10.83
CA LEU A 26 7.41 -11.21 -11.80
C LEU A 26 7.81 -10.51 -13.10
N HIS A 27 7.89 -11.28 -14.18
CA HIS A 27 8.33 -10.82 -15.48
C HIS A 27 7.27 -11.13 -16.54
N GLN A 28 6.82 -10.09 -17.23
CA GLN A 28 5.95 -10.21 -18.39
C GLN A 28 6.59 -11.11 -19.45
N GLY A 29 5.79 -12.02 -20.03
CA GLY A 29 6.26 -12.98 -21.02
C GLY A 29 6.98 -14.21 -20.45
N LEU A 30 7.22 -14.26 -19.13
CA LEU A 30 7.81 -15.43 -18.46
C LEU A 30 6.83 -16.07 -17.47
N ASN A 31 6.58 -15.40 -16.34
CA ASN A 31 5.73 -15.93 -15.26
C ASN A 31 4.52 -15.04 -14.94
N VAL A 32 4.27 -14.04 -15.78
CA VAL A 32 3.07 -13.19 -15.80
C VAL A 32 2.28 -13.45 -17.07
N MET A 33 0.98 -13.68 -16.93
CA MET A 33 0.06 -13.89 -18.04
C MET A 33 -0.32 -12.58 -18.73
N ALA A 34 -0.60 -12.69 -20.03
CA ALA A 34 -1.19 -11.60 -20.81
C ALA A 34 -2.53 -11.14 -20.22
N GLY A 35 -2.81 -9.84 -20.32
CA GLY A 35 -4.02 -9.24 -19.79
C GLY A 35 -3.89 -8.69 -18.37
N SER A 36 -2.74 -8.85 -17.71
CA SER A 36 -2.41 -8.16 -16.46
C SER A 36 -2.40 -6.63 -16.67
N GLN A 37 -2.85 -5.87 -15.69
CA GLN A 37 -3.10 -4.43 -15.80
C GLN A 37 -2.41 -3.65 -14.69
N ILE A 38 -2.08 -2.39 -14.94
CA ILE A 38 -1.77 -1.41 -13.90
C ILE A 38 -2.88 -0.35 -13.93
N GLY A 39 -3.31 0.08 -12.76
CA GLY A 39 -4.24 1.17 -12.56
C GLY A 39 -3.66 2.15 -11.56
N TYR A 40 -4.09 3.41 -11.65
CA TYR A 40 -3.79 4.41 -10.62
C TYR A 40 -5.03 4.60 -9.75
N GLN A 41 -4.85 4.57 -8.44
CA GLN A 41 -5.94 4.67 -7.48
C GLN A 41 -5.67 5.73 -6.41
N GLY A 42 -6.77 6.23 -5.85
CA GLY A 42 -6.78 7.16 -4.72
C GLY A 42 -6.84 8.63 -5.15
N PRO A 43 -7.36 9.51 -4.27
CA PRO A 43 -7.23 10.94 -4.46
C PRO A 43 -5.76 11.36 -4.29
N VAL A 44 -5.35 12.38 -5.03
CA VAL A 44 -4.07 13.05 -4.76
C VAL A 44 -4.35 14.17 -3.77
N ILE A 45 -3.86 14.04 -2.55
CA ILE A 45 -3.87 15.08 -1.52
C ILE A 45 -2.42 15.31 -1.10
N ASN A 46 -1.91 16.50 -1.38
CA ASN A 46 -0.51 16.86 -1.19
C ASN A 46 -0.29 17.94 -0.13
N ARG A 47 -1.36 18.25 0.59
CA ARG A 47 -1.32 19.01 1.83
C ARG A 47 -2.40 18.51 2.78
N TRP A 48 -2.01 18.19 4.00
CA TRP A 48 -2.90 17.78 5.08
C TRP A 48 -2.84 18.75 6.24
N VAL A 49 -4.03 19.10 6.75
CA VAL A 49 -4.19 19.85 7.99
C VAL A 49 -4.96 18.98 8.98
N VAL A 50 -4.30 18.57 10.07
CA VAL A 50 -4.91 17.70 11.09
C VAL A 50 -5.06 18.49 12.38
N VAL A 51 -6.26 18.46 12.97
CA VAL A 51 -6.61 19.22 14.18
C VAL A 51 -6.95 18.24 15.31
N GLY A 52 -6.23 18.34 16.43
CA GLY A 52 -6.51 17.54 17.63
C GLY A 52 -7.57 18.16 18.54
N ASP A 53 -7.86 17.55 19.69
CA ASP A 53 -8.90 18.00 20.63
C ASP A 53 -8.47 19.10 21.60
N GLY A 54 -7.16 19.19 21.88
CA GLY A 54 -6.62 20.08 22.91
C GLY A 54 -6.82 19.54 24.33
N ASP A 55 -6.07 20.09 25.28
CA ASP A 55 -6.01 19.60 26.68
C ASP A 55 -7.01 20.29 27.63
N GLY A 56 -7.95 21.10 27.13
CA GLY A 56 -8.87 21.87 27.99
C GLY A 56 -10.07 22.50 27.30
N TRP A 57 -10.77 23.38 28.03
CA TRP A 57 -11.96 24.11 27.59
C TRP A 57 -11.65 25.36 26.72
N GLY A 58 -10.39 25.56 26.32
CA GLY A 58 -9.89 26.72 25.58
C GLY A 58 -9.77 26.51 24.07
N ALA A 59 -9.31 27.54 23.36
CA ALA A 59 -9.12 27.53 21.90
C ALA A 59 -7.79 26.88 21.43
N ASP A 60 -6.97 26.38 22.35
CA ASP A 60 -5.64 25.84 22.06
C ASP A 60 -5.74 24.38 21.60
N ARG A 61 -6.25 24.17 20.39
CA ARG A 61 -6.24 22.86 19.73
C ARG A 61 -4.91 22.70 18.99
N PRO A 62 -4.16 21.60 19.20
CA PRO A 62 -2.96 21.35 18.40
C PRO A 62 -3.38 21.18 16.94
N VAL A 63 -2.59 21.78 16.05
CA VAL A 63 -2.75 21.67 14.59
C VAL A 63 -1.43 21.20 14.02
N ALA A 64 -1.49 20.17 13.20
CA ALA A 64 -0.37 19.67 12.42
C ALA A 64 -0.62 19.94 10.94
N VAL A 65 0.45 20.25 10.21
CA VAL A 65 0.40 20.46 8.76
C VAL A 65 1.54 19.67 8.12
N ALA A 66 1.22 18.93 7.07
CA ALA A 66 2.19 18.23 6.24
C ALA A 66 1.95 18.59 4.77
N GLU A 67 3.01 18.83 4.00
CA GLU A 67 2.94 19.17 2.57
C GLU A 67 4.07 18.54 1.76
N GLU A 68 3.79 18.14 0.52
CA GLU A 68 4.78 17.58 -0.41
C GLU A 68 4.95 18.50 -1.63
N LEU A 69 6.04 19.28 -1.61
CA LEU A 69 6.27 20.33 -2.60
C LEU A 69 6.44 19.78 -4.02
N GLN A 70 7.05 18.61 -4.21
CA GLN A 70 7.21 18.03 -5.54
C GLN A 70 5.86 17.58 -6.13
N SER A 71 5.00 17.03 -5.28
CA SER A 71 3.63 16.70 -5.67
C SER A 71 2.83 17.95 -6.02
N ILE A 72 2.94 19.03 -5.22
CA ILE A 72 2.28 20.31 -5.50
C ILE A 72 2.75 20.88 -6.86
N GLN A 73 4.04 20.81 -7.16
CA GLN A 73 4.56 21.25 -8.46
C GLN A 73 3.99 20.43 -9.62
N ARG A 74 3.74 19.13 -9.42
CA ARG A 74 3.25 18.22 -10.46
C ARG A 74 1.75 18.25 -10.66
N PHE A 75 0.97 18.36 -9.59
CA PHE A 75 -0.48 18.20 -9.59
C PHE A 75 -1.27 19.45 -9.18
N GLY A 76 -0.58 20.52 -8.76
CA GLY A 76 -1.19 21.68 -8.12
C GLY A 76 -1.48 21.44 -6.63
N LEU A 77 -1.89 22.48 -5.91
CA LEU A 77 -2.24 22.35 -4.49
C LEU A 77 -3.60 21.65 -4.32
N LEU A 78 -3.59 20.49 -3.66
CA LEU A 78 -4.76 19.68 -3.36
C LEU A 78 -4.75 19.39 -1.85
N GLU A 79 -5.63 20.08 -1.13
CA GLU A 79 -5.64 20.08 0.34
C GLU A 79 -6.84 19.32 0.91
N ALA A 80 -6.63 18.61 2.02
CA ALA A 80 -7.69 18.07 2.86
C ALA A 80 -7.41 18.33 4.36
N SER A 81 -8.45 18.18 5.18
CA SER A 81 -8.34 18.37 6.62
C SER A 81 -9.15 17.34 7.42
N GLU A 82 -8.65 16.99 8.60
CA GLU A 82 -9.28 16.04 9.52
C GLU A 82 -9.24 16.53 10.97
N ILE A 83 -10.23 16.11 11.76
CA ILE A 83 -10.29 16.34 13.20
C ILE A 83 -10.13 15.00 13.91
N HIS A 84 -9.10 14.88 14.75
CA HIS A 84 -8.76 13.66 15.46
C HIS A 84 -9.11 13.78 16.94
N GLN A 85 -10.18 13.09 17.33
CA GLN A 85 -10.66 13.12 18.72
C GLN A 85 -9.73 12.34 19.65
N GLY A 86 -9.51 12.86 20.85
CA GLY A 86 -8.64 12.26 21.87
C GLY A 86 -7.13 12.39 21.60
N VAL A 87 -6.72 13.04 20.50
CA VAL A 87 -5.31 13.33 20.23
C VAL A 87 -4.98 14.74 20.73
N VAL A 88 -4.18 14.79 21.78
CA VAL A 88 -3.70 16.04 22.39
C VAL A 88 -2.19 16.25 22.23
N ASN A 89 -1.45 15.18 21.94
CA ASN A 89 -0.01 15.23 21.74
C ASN A 89 0.33 15.75 20.32
N PRO A 90 1.02 16.90 20.18
CA PRO A 90 1.39 17.46 18.88
C PRO A 90 2.27 16.54 18.04
N LEU A 91 3.14 15.74 18.65
CA LEU A 91 4.02 14.80 17.92
C LEU A 91 3.21 13.67 17.29
N THR A 92 2.21 13.16 18.00
CA THR A 92 1.29 12.16 17.46
C THR A 92 0.49 12.74 16.30
N LEU A 93 0.00 13.98 16.46
CA LEU A 93 -0.77 14.67 15.42
C LEU A 93 0.08 14.93 14.16
N GLN A 94 1.34 15.32 14.32
CA GLN A 94 2.25 15.49 13.19
C GLN A 94 2.56 14.17 12.49
N ALA A 95 2.85 13.11 13.24
CA ALA A 95 3.06 11.79 12.66
C ALA A 95 1.83 11.30 11.86
N THR A 96 0.62 11.61 12.33
CA THR A 96 -0.61 11.36 11.58
C THR A 96 -0.66 12.15 10.28
N ALA A 97 -0.37 13.45 10.30
CA ALA A 97 -0.35 14.29 9.10
C ALA A 97 0.69 13.80 8.07
N ASP A 98 1.87 13.40 8.53
CA ASP A 98 2.95 12.88 7.70
C ASP A 98 2.58 11.52 7.07
N ASN A 99 1.90 10.65 7.83
CA ASN A 99 1.42 9.36 7.32
C ASN A 99 0.33 9.55 6.25
N LEU A 100 -0.66 10.42 6.52
CA LEU A 100 -1.69 10.76 5.55
C LEU A 100 -1.07 11.33 4.27
N LEU A 101 -0.10 12.25 4.40
CA LEU A 101 0.61 12.79 3.25
C LEU A 101 1.37 11.70 2.48
N THR A 102 2.08 10.81 3.16
CA THR A 102 2.81 9.71 2.53
C THR A 102 1.87 8.81 1.72
N GLU A 103 0.64 8.59 2.20
CA GLU A 103 -0.34 7.73 1.53
C GLU A 103 -1.04 8.41 0.33
N THR A 104 -1.12 9.74 0.30
CA THR A 104 -1.96 10.47 -0.67
C THR A 104 -1.21 11.46 -1.55
N ALA A 105 0.06 11.76 -1.27
CA ALA A 105 0.82 12.77 -2.00
C ALA A 105 0.94 12.45 -3.48
N VAL A 106 0.88 11.17 -3.88
CA VAL A 106 0.94 10.74 -5.27
C VAL A 106 -0.13 9.67 -5.55
N PRO A 107 -0.60 9.54 -6.81
CA PRO A 107 -1.45 8.42 -7.18
C PRO A 107 -0.77 7.08 -6.90
N ARG A 108 -1.48 6.15 -6.26
CA ARG A 108 -0.94 4.81 -5.99
C ARG A 108 -1.04 3.94 -7.23
N ALA A 109 0.07 3.40 -7.68
CA ALA A 109 0.08 2.46 -8.81
C ALA A 109 -0.23 1.04 -8.31
N ILE A 110 -1.38 0.51 -8.72
CA ILE A 110 -1.86 -0.82 -8.38
C ILE A 110 -1.71 -1.72 -9.60
N LEU A 111 -1.01 -2.84 -9.44
CA LEU A 111 -0.83 -3.85 -10.47
C LEU A 111 -1.75 -5.04 -10.18
N ASP A 112 -2.64 -5.35 -11.12
CA ASP A 112 -3.45 -6.57 -11.12
C ASP A 112 -2.76 -7.59 -12.04
N ILE A 113 -2.09 -8.56 -11.42
CA ILE A 113 -1.22 -9.52 -12.11
C ILE A 113 -1.79 -10.92 -11.97
N THR A 114 -1.92 -11.62 -13.10
CA THR A 114 -2.13 -13.07 -13.10
C THR A 114 -0.79 -13.77 -13.30
N ALA A 115 -0.29 -14.44 -12.26
CA ALA A 115 0.98 -15.16 -12.28
C ALA A 115 0.81 -16.67 -12.47
N VAL A 116 1.84 -17.31 -13.04
CA VAL A 116 1.99 -18.76 -13.13
C VAL A 116 3.15 -19.24 -12.27
N ASN A 117 3.11 -20.52 -11.87
CA ASN A 117 4.08 -21.07 -10.93
C ASN A 117 5.43 -21.40 -11.60
N LEU A 118 6.19 -20.38 -11.98
CA LEU A 118 7.47 -20.51 -12.67
C LEU A 118 8.56 -19.64 -12.02
N PRO A 119 9.80 -20.15 -11.92
CA PRO A 119 10.95 -19.33 -11.52
C PRO A 119 11.09 -18.07 -12.42
N PRO A 120 11.55 -16.94 -11.87
CA PRO A 120 12.12 -16.76 -10.52
C PRO A 120 11.10 -16.53 -9.38
N ALA A 121 9.79 -16.62 -9.63
CA ALA A 121 8.75 -16.39 -8.63
C ALA A 121 7.68 -17.49 -8.61
N THR A 122 8.03 -18.63 -8.03
CA THR A 122 7.07 -19.68 -7.66
C THR A 122 6.15 -19.21 -6.54
N PHE A 123 4.92 -19.73 -6.49
CA PHE A 123 3.87 -19.26 -5.57
C PHE A 123 4.21 -19.39 -4.08
N ALA A 124 5.18 -20.23 -3.73
CA ALA A 124 5.63 -20.44 -2.35
C ALA A 124 6.70 -19.43 -1.90
N GLN A 125 7.30 -18.68 -2.83
CA GLN A 125 8.42 -17.79 -2.52
C GLN A 125 7.98 -16.45 -1.92
N TYR A 126 6.77 -16.01 -2.25
CA TYR A 126 6.22 -14.71 -1.82
C TYR A 126 4.83 -14.87 -1.21
N ASP A 127 4.50 -13.94 -0.32
CA ASP A 127 3.20 -13.86 0.34
C ASP A 127 2.77 -12.41 0.55
N VAL A 128 1.54 -12.22 1.06
CA VAL A 128 1.01 -10.89 1.38
C VAL A 128 1.96 -10.12 2.30
N GLY A 129 2.25 -8.87 1.92
CA GLY A 129 3.17 -7.96 2.58
C GLY A 129 4.60 -8.01 2.04
N ASP A 130 5.01 -9.07 1.34
CA ASP A 130 6.36 -9.16 0.75
C ASP A 130 6.51 -8.16 -0.41
N VAL A 131 7.74 -7.68 -0.62
CA VAL A 131 8.12 -6.80 -1.73
C VAL A 131 8.98 -7.60 -2.70
N LEU A 132 8.66 -7.54 -3.99
CA LEU A 132 9.35 -8.28 -5.05
C LEU A 132 9.55 -7.40 -6.30
N ALA A 133 10.47 -7.81 -7.17
CA ALA A 133 10.71 -7.11 -8.43
C ALA A 133 9.60 -7.41 -9.44
N VAL A 134 9.14 -6.40 -10.17
CA VAL A 134 8.15 -6.53 -11.25
C VAL A 134 8.66 -5.84 -12.51
N GLU A 135 8.63 -6.57 -13.61
CA GLU A 135 9.01 -6.12 -14.93
C GLU A 135 7.85 -6.34 -15.91
N MET A 136 7.23 -5.23 -16.33
CA MET A 136 6.15 -5.18 -17.31
C MET A 136 6.49 -4.16 -18.41
N PRO A 137 7.39 -4.51 -19.35
CA PRO A 137 7.83 -3.61 -20.42
C PRO A 137 6.73 -3.22 -21.41
N ASP A 138 5.75 -4.10 -21.66
CA ASP A 138 4.68 -3.85 -22.65
C ASP A 138 3.40 -3.32 -22.00
N TYR A 139 3.52 -2.62 -20.87
CA TYR A 139 2.39 -2.00 -20.22
C TYR A 139 2.02 -0.64 -20.87
N GLY A 140 0.72 -0.45 -21.14
CA GLY A 140 0.16 0.80 -21.65
C GLY A 140 0.62 1.23 -23.05
N ILE A 141 0.33 2.50 -23.40
CA ILE A 141 0.91 3.17 -24.57
C ILE A 141 2.22 3.83 -24.09
N GLY A 142 3.33 3.09 -24.18
CA GLY A 142 4.68 3.65 -24.03
C GLY A 142 5.21 3.82 -22.59
N SER A 143 4.67 3.11 -21.59
CA SER A 143 5.17 3.18 -20.21
C SER A 143 5.50 1.80 -19.66
N ALA A 144 6.78 1.43 -19.73
CA ALA A 144 7.29 0.23 -19.05
C ALA A 144 7.23 0.42 -17.53
N PHE A 145 6.76 -0.59 -16.80
CA PHE A 145 6.98 -0.67 -15.35
C PHE A 145 8.17 -1.58 -15.07
N VAL A 146 9.20 -1.04 -14.45
CA VAL A 146 10.35 -1.80 -13.94
C VAL A 146 10.64 -1.26 -12.55
N GLY A 147 10.36 -2.05 -11.52
CA GLY A 147 10.50 -1.59 -10.15
C GLY A 147 10.09 -2.64 -9.12
N ALA A 148 10.09 -2.23 -7.86
CA ALA A 148 9.62 -3.06 -6.75
C ALA A 148 8.12 -2.85 -6.50
N ALA A 149 7.42 -3.91 -6.11
CA ALA A 149 6.02 -3.83 -5.72
C ALA A 149 5.73 -4.74 -4.52
N LYS A 150 4.88 -4.26 -3.62
CA LYS A 150 4.42 -4.96 -2.42
C LYS A 150 3.17 -5.77 -2.72
N VAL A 151 3.12 -7.03 -2.30
CA VAL A 151 1.95 -7.89 -2.42
C VAL A 151 0.87 -7.45 -1.44
N GLN A 152 -0.25 -6.92 -1.93
CA GLN A 152 -1.40 -6.51 -1.11
C GLN A 152 -2.38 -7.66 -0.91
N ALA A 153 -2.60 -8.44 -1.96
CA ALA A 153 -3.52 -9.56 -1.94
C ALA A 153 -3.07 -10.65 -2.91
N ARG A 154 -3.49 -11.88 -2.62
CA ARG A 154 -3.29 -13.04 -3.47
C ARG A 154 -4.52 -13.94 -3.47
N ALA A 155 -4.84 -14.53 -4.62
CA ALA A 155 -5.91 -15.52 -4.76
C ALA A 155 -5.44 -16.67 -5.65
N PHE A 156 -5.44 -17.89 -5.10
CA PHE A 156 -4.98 -19.09 -5.81
C PHE A 156 -6.16 -19.81 -6.47
N TYR A 157 -6.04 -20.07 -7.76
CA TYR A 157 -7.03 -20.76 -8.58
C TYR A 157 -6.46 -22.11 -9.04
N PRO A 158 -6.69 -23.21 -8.30
CA PRO A 158 -6.07 -24.50 -8.58
C PRO A 158 -6.53 -25.12 -9.90
N GLN A 159 -7.72 -24.79 -10.37
CA GLN A 159 -8.29 -25.33 -11.62
C GLN A 159 -7.46 -24.93 -12.84
N ASP A 160 -6.93 -23.70 -12.84
CA ASP A 160 -6.19 -23.14 -13.96
C ASP A 160 -4.68 -23.01 -13.68
N GLY A 161 -4.23 -23.39 -12.47
CA GLY A 161 -2.83 -23.32 -12.06
C GLY A 161 -2.30 -21.89 -11.92
N ARG A 162 -3.16 -20.93 -11.58
CA ARG A 162 -2.86 -19.48 -11.58
C ARG A 162 -2.96 -18.88 -10.19
N LEU A 163 -2.23 -17.79 -9.99
CA LEU A 163 -2.31 -16.95 -8.81
C LEU A 163 -2.60 -15.52 -9.26
N ASN A 164 -3.74 -14.96 -8.86
CA ASN A 164 -4.00 -13.53 -9.05
C ASN A 164 -3.39 -12.76 -7.90
N LEU A 165 -2.79 -11.63 -8.23
CA LEU A 165 -2.06 -10.78 -7.31
C LEU A 165 -2.52 -9.35 -7.49
N VAL A 166 -2.78 -8.69 -6.37
CA VAL A 166 -2.86 -7.23 -6.32
C VAL A 166 -1.55 -6.77 -5.70
N LEU A 167 -0.78 -6.02 -6.46
CA LEU A 167 0.47 -5.42 -6.02
C LEU A 167 0.33 -3.90 -5.98
N GLU A 168 1.06 -3.26 -5.09
CA GLU A 168 1.21 -1.81 -5.06
C GLU A 168 2.68 -1.48 -5.33
N ALA A 169 2.94 -0.62 -6.31
CA ALA A 169 4.30 -0.18 -6.58
C ALA A 169 4.86 0.51 -5.33
N THR A 170 6.02 0.05 -4.87
CA THR A 170 6.80 0.75 -3.86
C THR A 170 7.73 1.67 -4.62
N GLU A 171 7.61 2.99 -4.47
CA GLU A 171 8.44 3.92 -5.22
C GLU A 171 9.92 3.53 -5.15
N SER A 172 10.48 3.18 -6.31
CA SER A 172 11.92 3.16 -6.59
C SER A 172 12.07 3.44 -8.08
N ALA A 173 11.73 4.67 -8.50
CA ALA A 173 12.16 5.29 -9.75
C ALA A 173 12.15 6.81 -9.58
#